data_AF-A0A966N8V4-F1
#
_entry.id   AF-A0A966N8V4-F1
#
_cell.length_a   1.000
_cell.length_b   1.000
_cell.length_c   1.000
_cell.angle_alpha   90.00
_cell.angle_beta   90.00
_cell.angle_gamma   90.00
#
_symmetry.space_group_name_H-M   'P 1'
#
loop_
_entity.id
_entity.type
_entity.pdbx_description
1 polymer ?
#
loop_
_entity_poly.entity_id
_entity_poly.type
_entity_poly.pdbx_seq_one_letter_code
_entity_poly.pdbx_strand_id
1 'polypeptide(L)'
;TQVNPFAKELALEMGYDQSKLRSKSWDEFGLPNAPKMDFIITVCDNAAGEVCPVWPGNPATAHWGFPDPSQVSGTDVEKRLAFIDVKNGLKKRIDLLASMSLEKLDSMVLKDIHHKAS
;
A
#
# COMPACT_ATOMS: atom_id res chain seq x y z
N THR A 1 8.85 -3.58 14.46
CA THR A 1 8.10 -2.44 13.89
C THR A 1 6.66 -2.49 14.36
N GLN A 2 6.03 -1.34 14.63
CA GLN A 2 4.64 -1.23 15.11
C GLN A 2 3.83 -0.38 14.12
N VAL A 3 2.51 -0.59 14.07
CA VAL A 3 1.59 0.24 13.29
C VAL A 3 1.60 1.68 13.83
N ASN A 4 1.74 2.69 12.95
CA ASN A 4 1.71 4.09 13.35
C ASN A 4 0.36 4.44 14.04
N PRO A 5 0.37 5.20 15.16
CA PRO A 5 -0.86 5.54 15.88
C PRO A 5 -1.94 6.21 15.03
N PHE A 6 -1.60 7.14 14.13
CA PHE A 6 -2.57 7.84 13.28
C PHE A 6 -3.15 6.92 12.21
N ALA A 7 -2.33 6.02 11.65
CA ALA A 7 -2.83 4.98 10.74
C ALA A 7 -3.78 4.01 11.46
N LYS A 8 -3.46 3.64 12.70
CA LYS A 8 -4.31 2.79 13.53
C LYS A 8 -5.64 3.48 13.85
N GLU A 9 -5.61 4.74 14.28
CA GLU A 9 -6.79 5.57 14.56
C GLU A 9 -7.74 5.57 13.36
N LEU A 10 -7.25 5.95 12.17
CA LEU A 10 -8.04 5.96 10.95
C LEU A 10 -8.59 4.57 10.58
N ALA A 11 -7.79 3.52 10.75
CA ALA A 11 -8.25 2.17 10.42
C ALA A 11 -9.43 1.74 11.32
N LEU A 12 -9.38 2.09 12.60
CA LEU A 12 -10.48 1.79 13.54
C LEU A 12 -11.72 2.63 13.23
N GLU A 13 -11.56 3.91 12.88
CA GLU A 13 -12.68 4.78 12.45
C GLU A 13 -13.38 4.25 11.19
N MET A 14 -12.63 3.60 10.29
CA MET A 14 -13.18 2.93 9.11
C MET A 14 -13.85 1.57 9.42
N GLY A 15 -13.83 1.12 10.68
CA GLY A 15 -14.42 -0.15 11.10
C GLY A 15 -13.54 -1.37 10.85
N TYR A 16 -12.23 -1.21 10.61
CA TYR A 16 -11.33 -2.36 10.49
C TYR A 16 -11.10 -3.04 11.85
N ASP A 17 -11.03 -4.37 11.83
CA ASP A 17 -10.76 -5.19 12.99
C ASP A 17 -9.34 -4.94 13.53
N GLN A 18 -9.27 -4.41 14.76
CA GLN A 18 -8.01 -4.12 15.45
C GLN A 18 -7.07 -5.33 15.53
N SER A 19 -7.62 -6.54 15.69
CA SER A 19 -6.81 -7.75 15.86
C SER A 19 -5.99 -8.11 14.61
N LYS A 20 -6.39 -7.58 13.45
CA LYS A 20 -5.71 -7.79 12.16
C LYS A 20 -4.65 -6.74 11.86
N LEU A 21 -4.60 -5.65 12.62
CA LEU A 21 -3.64 -4.55 12.42
C LEU A 21 -2.27 -4.94 13.00
N ARG A 22 -1.35 -5.36 12.14
CA ARG A 22 0.04 -5.64 12.53
C ARG A 22 1.04 -5.23 11.44
N SER A 23 2.24 -4.88 11.87
CA SER A 23 3.39 -4.69 10.99
C SER A 23 3.98 -6.05 10.60
N LYS A 24 4.41 -6.20 9.35
CA LYS A 24 4.92 -7.47 8.77
C LYS A 24 6.19 -7.18 7.98
N SER A 25 7.22 -8.03 8.12
CA SER A 25 8.39 -7.97 7.23
C SER A 25 8.04 -8.58 5.87
N TRP A 26 8.71 -8.13 4.82
CA TRP A 26 8.61 -8.74 3.49
C TRP A 26 9.12 -10.18 3.47
N ASP A 27 10.05 -10.52 4.38
CA ASP A 27 10.60 -11.87 4.53
C ASP A 27 9.52 -12.94 4.77
N GLU A 28 8.43 -12.57 5.45
CA GLU A 28 7.27 -13.46 5.70
C GLU A 28 6.65 -13.97 4.40
N PHE A 29 6.74 -13.17 3.34
CA PHE A 29 6.11 -13.42 2.05
C PHE A 29 7.07 -14.01 1.00
N GLY A 30 8.35 -14.15 1.34
CA GLY A 30 9.36 -14.83 0.52
C GLY A 30 9.53 -16.33 0.84
N LEU A 31 8.82 -16.84 1.86
CA LEU A 31 8.94 -18.23 2.29
C LEU A 31 8.25 -19.21 1.32
N PRO A 32 8.69 -20.49 1.24
CA PRO A 32 8.09 -21.48 0.35
C PRO A 32 6.58 -21.72 0.53
N ASN A 33 6.07 -21.48 1.74
CA ASN A 33 4.66 -21.61 2.10
C ASN A 33 3.91 -20.28 2.15
N ALA A 34 4.54 -19.18 1.70
CA ALA A 34 3.89 -17.89 1.62
C ALA A 34 2.73 -17.92 0.60
N PRO A 35 1.69 -17.10 0.79
CA PRO A 35 0.66 -16.92 -0.22
C PRO A 35 1.28 -16.52 -1.56
N LYS A 36 0.82 -17.15 -2.65
CA LYS A 36 1.21 -16.72 -4.00
C LYS A 36 0.68 -15.31 -4.22
N MET A 37 1.58 -14.40 -4.58
CA MET A 37 1.23 -13.03 -4.93
C MET A 37 1.06 -12.95 -6.43
N ASP A 38 -0.05 -12.37 -6.89
CA ASP A 38 -0.25 -12.03 -8.30
C ASP A 38 0.23 -10.61 -8.62
N PHE A 39 0.12 -9.70 -7.64
CA PHE A 39 0.44 -8.29 -7.77
C PHE A 39 1.22 -7.75 -6.58
N ILE A 40 2.17 -6.85 -6.85
CA ILE A 40 2.92 -6.10 -5.84
C ILE A 40 2.80 -4.60 -6.14
N ILE A 41 2.35 -3.86 -5.15
CA ILE A 41 2.18 -2.40 -5.24
C ILE A 41 3.03 -1.76 -4.15
N THR A 42 4.09 -1.06 -4.53
CA THR A 42 4.88 -0.23 -3.60
C THR A 42 4.27 1.17 -3.54
N VAL A 43 4.17 1.76 -2.35
CA VAL A 43 3.38 2.99 -2.13
C VAL A 43 4.17 4.20 -1.65
N CYS A 44 5.39 4.02 -1.16
CA CYS A 44 6.30 5.12 -0.85
C CYS A 44 7.58 4.98 -1.65
N ASP A 45 8.26 6.10 -1.90
CA ASP A 45 9.50 6.11 -2.67
C ASP A 45 10.60 5.28 -1.99
N ASN A 46 10.61 5.26 -0.65
CA ASN A 46 11.52 4.41 0.12
C ASN A 46 11.30 2.92 -0.18
N ALA A 47 10.04 2.48 -0.28
CA ALA A 47 9.69 1.10 -0.60
C ALA A 47 9.98 0.75 -2.07
N ALA A 48 10.02 1.73 -2.98
CA ALA A 48 10.39 1.50 -4.37
C ALA A 48 11.91 1.31 -4.56
N GLY A 49 12.73 1.92 -3.69
CA GLY A 49 14.19 1.87 -3.75
C GLY A 49 14.82 0.70 -2.97
N GLU A 50 14.06 -0.01 -2.14
CA GLU A 50 14.54 -1.17 -1.38
C GLU A 50 14.70 -2.42 -2.25
N VAL A 51 15.72 -3.23 -1.95
CA VAL A 51 15.94 -4.51 -2.63
C VAL A 51 14.82 -5.46 -2.24
N CYS A 52 13.83 -5.58 -3.12
CA CYS A 52 12.71 -6.49 -2.93
C CYS A 52 13.21 -7.96 -2.95
N PRO A 53 12.69 -8.83 -2.07
CA PRO A 53 13.00 -10.26 -2.15
C PRO A 53 12.49 -10.85 -3.48
N VAL A 54 13.06 -11.98 -3.87
CA VAL A 54 12.54 -12.73 -5.03
C VAL A 54 11.19 -13.33 -4.65
N TRP A 55 10.13 -12.85 -5.28
CA TRP A 55 8.77 -13.29 -5.04
C TRP A 55 8.47 -14.57 -5.83
N PRO A 56 8.03 -15.66 -5.17
CA PRO A 56 7.59 -16.85 -5.88
C PRO A 56 6.48 -16.52 -6.89
N GLY A 57 6.65 -16.93 -8.15
CA GLY A 57 5.64 -16.76 -9.20
C GLY A 57 5.75 -15.50 -10.06
N ASN A 58 6.78 -14.64 -9.85
CA ASN A 58 7.03 -13.43 -10.65
C ASN A 58 5.79 -12.51 -10.81
N PRO A 59 5.28 -11.95 -9.70
CA PRO A 59 4.11 -11.09 -9.73
C PRO A 59 4.34 -9.84 -10.58
N ALA A 60 3.24 -9.29 -11.12
CA ALA A 60 3.29 -7.99 -11.76
C ALA A 60 3.46 -6.88 -10.70
N THR A 61 4.45 -6.02 -10.91
CA THR A 61 4.81 -4.95 -9.96
C THR A 61 4.41 -3.57 -10.50
N ALA A 62 3.89 -2.73 -9.62
CA ALA A 62 3.66 -1.31 -9.86
C ALA A 62 4.07 -0.46 -8.65
N HIS A 63 4.30 0.82 -8.92
CA HIS A 63 4.61 1.81 -7.90
C HIS A 63 3.56 2.91 -7.93
N TRP A 64 2.92 3.15 -6.79
CA TRP A 64 1.96 4.23 -6.58
C TRP A 64 2.55 5.23 -5.59
N GLY A 65 3.37 6.16 -6.09
CA GLY A 65 4.04 7.15 -5.26
C GLY A 65 3.05 7.95 -4.41
N PHE A 66 3.33 7.99 -3.10
CA PHE A 66 2.71 8.86 -2.11
C PHE A 66 3.80 9.40 -1.17
N PRO A 67 3.67 10.63 -0.68
CA PRO A 67 4.51 11.11 0.41
C PRO A 67 4.31 10.23 1.64
N ASP A 68 5.39 9.92 2.34
CA ASP A 68 5.30 9.15 3.59
C ASP A 68 4.69 10.03 4.70
N PRO A 69 3.46 9.75 5.15
CA PRO A 69 2.79 10.59 6.14
C PRO A 69 3.44 10.48 7.53
N SER A 70 4.27 9.45 7.76
CA SER A 70 5.02 9.31 9.02
C SER A 70 6.20 10.28 9.15
N GLN A 71 6.67 10.85 8.04
CA GLN A 71 7.73 11.86 8.02
C GLN A 71 7.21 13.29 8.22
N VAL A 72 5.89 13.48 8.26
CA VAL A 72 5.29 14.81 8.45
C VAL A 72 5.52 15.29 9.89
N SER A 73 6.17 16.45 10.00
CA SER A 73 6.38 17.17 11.26
C SER A 73 5.28 18.20 11.48
N GLY A 74 5.06 18.60 12.73
CA GLY A 74 4.03 19.58 13.10
C GLY A 74 3.08 19.06 14.17
N THR A 75 1.93 19.72 14.27
CA THR A 75 0.82 19.39 15.16
C THR A 75 0.19 18.04 14.81
N ASP A 76 -0.51 17.44 15.78
CA ASP A 76 -1.25 16.20 15.53
C ASP A 76 -2.35 16.36 14.47
N VAL A 77 -2.89 17.57 14.31
CA VAL A 77 -3.87 17.87 13.25
C VAL A 77 -3.20 17.77 11.88
N GLU A 78 -2.04 18.39 11.70
CA GLU A 78 -1.28 18.33 10.43
C GLU A 78 -0.87 16.90 10.09
N LYS A 79 -0.42 16.13 11.09
CA LYS A 79 -0.10 14.71 10.91
C LYS A 79 -1.33 13.91 10.48
N ARG A 80 -2.47 14.05 11.18
CA ARG A 80 -3.71 13.36 10.80
C ARG A 80 -4.14 13.68 9.38
N LEU A 81 -4.06 14.96 8.98
CA LEU A 81 -4.39 15.39 7.62
C LEU A 81 -3.52 14.68 6.58
N ALA A 82 -2.21 14.57 6.81
CA ALA A 82 -1.32 13.83 5.92
C ALA A 82 -1.71 12.35 5.76
N PHE A 83 -2.08 11.67 6.86
CA PHE A 83 -2.57 10.30 6.78
C PHE A 83 -3.92 10.19 6.03
N ILE A 84 -4.83 11.15 6.22
CA ILE A 84 -6.12 11.20 5.51
C ILE A 84 -5.91 11.38 4.00
N ASP A 85 -5.00 12.25 3.60
CA ASP A 85 -4.71 12.52 2.19
C ASP A 85 -4.16 11.28 1.49
N VAL A 86 -3.18 10.61 2.10
CA VAL A 86 -2.62 9.35 1.59
C VAL A 86 -3.69 8.26 1.51
N LYS A 87 -4.52 8.11 2.56
CA LYS A 87 -5.66 7.18 2.56
C LYS A 87 -6.62 7.45 1.41
N ASN A 88 -6.98 8.72 1.17
CA ASN A 88 -7.91 9.09 0.10
C ASN A 88 -7.34 8.77 -1.28
N GLY A 89 -6.06 9.06 -1.50
CA GLY A 89 -5.37 8.69 -2.74
C GLY A 89 -5.29 7.18 -2.94
N LEU A 90 -4.91 6.42 -1.91
CA LEU A 90 -4.88 4.95 -1.96
C LEU A 90 -6.26 4.39 -2.26
N LYS A 91 -7.30 4.90 -1.60
CA LYS A 91 -8.68 4.45 -1.83
C LYS A 91 -9.09 4.62 -3.29
N LYS A 92 -8.84 5.78 -3.90
CA LYS A 92 -9.16 6.01 -5.33
C LYS A 92 -8.50 4.97 -6.24
N ARG A 93 -7.21 4.69 -6.02
CA ARG A 93 -6.44 3.72 -6.82
C ARG A 93 -6.91 2.28 -6.61
N ILE A 94 -7.22 1.91 -5.37
CA ILE A 94 -7.79 0.59 -5.04
C ILE A 94 -9.19 0.42 -5.63
N ASP A 95 -10.04 1.45 -5.55
CA ASP A 95 -11.40 1.40 -6.11
C ASP A 95 -11.33 1.25 -7.65
N LEU A 96 -10.42 1.96 -8.32
CA LEU A 96 -10.16 1.75 -9.75
C LEU A 96 -9.68 0.34 -10.04
N LEU A 97 -8.67 -0.16 -9.30
CA LEU A 97 -8.16 -1.52 -9.45
C LEU A 97 -9.28 -2.57 -9.31
N ALA A 98 -10.13 -2.43 -8.29
CA ALA A 98 -11.24 -3.33 -8.03
C ALA A 98 -12.36 -3.27 -9.09
N SER A 99 -12.46 -2.14 -9.81
CA SER A 99 -13.42 -1.99 -10.92
C SER A 99 -12.95 -2.60 -12.24
N MET A 100 -11.67 -2.99 -12.34
CA MET A 100 -11.10 -3.58 -13.55
C MET A 100 -11.33 -5.09 -13.60
N SER A 101 -11.50 -5.61 -14.81
CA SER A 101 -11.64 -7.05 -15.03
C SER A 101 -10.29 -7.75 -14.86
N LEU A 102 -10.25 -8.82 -14.05
CA LEU A 102 -9.02 -9.55 -13.69
C LEU A 102 -8.24 -10.07 -14.91
N GLU A 103 -8.93 -10.37 -16.01
CA GLU A 103 -8.34 -10.86 -17.27
C GLU A 103 -7.42 -9.84 -17.95
N LYS A 104 -7.45 -8.57 -17.54
CA LYS A 104 -6.66 -7.48 -18.13
C LYS A 104 -5.61 -6.91 -17.16
N LEU A 105 -5.43 -7.50 -15.98
CA LEU A 105 -4.49 -6.96 -15.00
C LEU A 105 -3.07 -7.47 -15.27
N ASP A 106 -2.26 -6.62 -15.91
CA ASP A 106 -0.81 -6.78 -16.04
C ASP A 106 -0.06 -5.58 -15.43
N SER A 107 1.28 -5.62 -15.45
CA SER A 107 2.11 -4.55 -14.89
C SER A 107 1.90 -3.20 -15.57
N MET A 108 1.55 -3.16 -16.86
CA MET A 108 1.25 -1.88 -17.56
C MET A 108 -0.04 -1.28 -17.04
N VAL A 109 -1.09 -2.09 -16.87
CA VAL A 109 -2.38 -1.64 -16.34
C VAL A 109 -2.26 -1.12 -14.90
N LEU A 110 -1.48 -1.80 -14.04
CA LEU A 110 -1.27 -1.34 -12.67
C LEU A 110 -0.55 0.01 -12.58
N LYS A 111 0.36 0.30 -13.53
CA LYS A 111 1.04 1.61 -13.63
C LYS A 111 0.08 2.69 -14.14
N ASP A 112 -0.78 2.37 -15.10
CA ASP A 112 -1.78 3.30 -15.63
C ASP A 112 -2.79 3.78 -14.57
N ILE A 113 -3.14 2.93 -13.59
CA ILE A 113 -3.98 3.32 -12.44
C ILE A 113 -3.37 4.50 -11.68
N HIS A 114 -2.04 4.54 -11.52
CA HIS A 114 -1.38 5.67 -10.87
C HIS A 114 -1.59 6.96 -11.66
N HIS A 115 -1.38 6.93 -12.98
CA HIS A 115 -1.55 8.09 -13.85
C HIS A 115 -3.00 8.59 -13.90
N LYS A 116 -4.00 7.70 -13.98
CA LYS A 116 -5.41 8.09 -14.05
C LYS A 116 -5.98 8.65 -12.74
N ALA A 117 -5.38 8.27 -11.62
CA ALA A 117 -5.85 8.66 -10.28
C ALA A 117 -5.09 9.85 -9.68
N SER A 118 -4.07 10.36 -10.36
CA SER A 118 -3.27 11.53 -9.96
C SER A 118 -3.87 12.80 -10.54
#